data_AF-A0A7Y7XJW1-F1
#
_entry.id   AF-A0A7Y7XJW1-F1
#
_cell.length_a   1.000
_cell.length_b   1.000
_cell.length_c   1.000
_cell.angle_alpha   90.00
_cell.angle_beta   90.00
_cell.angle_gamma   90.00
#
_symmetry.space_group_name_H-M   'P 1'
#
loop_
_entity.id
_entity.type
_entity.pdbx_description
1 polymer ?
#
loop_
_entity_poly.entity_id
_entity_poly.type
_entity_poly.pdbx_seq_one_letter_code
_entity_poly.pdbx_strand_id
1 'polypeptide(L)'
;MQAIRFLHNAFAQALPTLHSRRLTALMCCVSALLQGRRLTLTGIGRSMPGRAYPKHAIKRVDRLLGNVHLHAERPLFYWVILQALLGSLKHPLILVDWSRIDAPGKAFVLRAAIPLAGRSFPIYERIHERESCPKYQKQLLQALALMLPTG
;
A
#
# COMPACT_ATOMS: atom_id res chain seq x y z
N MET A 1 -16.16 -1.69 11.33
CA MET A 1 -14.87 -1.06 11.68
C MET A 1 -14.87 0.41 11.28
N GLN A 2 -14.87 1.32 12.25
CA GLN A 2 -14.91 2.77 12.06
C GLN A 2 -13.65 3.30 11.35
N ALA A 3 -12.47 2.75 11.65
CA ALA A 3 -11.19 3.14 11.04
C ALA A 3 -11.16 2.99 9.51
N ILE A 4 -11.78 1.93 8.98
CA ILE A 4 -11.83 1.69 7.52
C ILE A 4 -12.76 2.69 6.83
N ARG A 5 -13.89 3.02 7.47
CA ARG A 5 -14.80 4.05 6.95
C ARG A 5 -14.13 5.41 6.93
N PHE A 6 -13.37 5.74 7.98
CA PHE A 6 -12.58 6.96 8.04
C PHE A 6 -11.54 7.01 6.90
N LEU A 7 -10.72 5.98 6.75
CA LEU A 7 -9.73 5.91 5.66
C LEU A 7 -10.39 6.00 4.27
N HIS A 8 -11.54 5.35 4.08
CA HIS A 8 -12.25 5.38 2.80
C HIS A 8 -12.71 6.79 2.46
N ASN A 9 -13.31 7.48 3.42
CA ASN A 9 -13.75 8.86 3.25
C ASN A 9 -12.56 9.80 3.02
N ALA A 10 -11.46 9.62 3.76
CA ALA A 10 -10.24 10.40 3.59
C ALA A 10 -9.68 10.24 2.17
N PHE A 11 -9.57 9.02 1.64
CA PHE A 11 -9.12 8.80 0.26
C PHE A 11 -10.11 9.34 -0.77
N ALA A 12 -11.41 9.15 -0.56
CA ALA A 12 -12.42 9.66 -1.48
C ALA A 12 -12.42 11.19 -1.58
N GLN A 13 -12.16 11.88 -0.46
CA GLN A 13 -12.02 13.34 -0.40
C GLN A 13 -10.70 13.80 -1.03
N ALA A 14 -9.59 13.12 -0.74
CA ALA A 14 -8.27 13.52 -1.23
C ALA A 14 -8.04 13.16 -2.70
N LEU A 15 -8.73 12.14 -3.23
CA LEU A 15 -8.56 11.62 -4.60
C LEU A 15 -9.90 11.56 -5.34
N PRO A 16 -10.55 12.71 -5.63
CA PRO A 16 -11.88 12.75 -6.23
C PRO A 16 -11.92 12.20 -7.67
N THR A 17 -10.78 12.17 -8.36
CA THR A 17 -10.64 11.63 -9.72
C THR A 17 -10.54 10.11 -9.78
N LEU A 18 -10.32 9.45 -8.63
CA LEU A 18 -10.20 8.00 -8.58
C LEU A 18 -11.56 7.35 -8.76
N HIS A 19 -11.64 6.33 -9.63
CA HIS A 19 -12.88 5.62 -9.86
C HIS A 19 -13.41 4.97 -8.56
N SER A 20 -14.58 5.42 -8.10
CA SER A 20 -15.21 5.01 -6.83
C SER A 20 -15.27 3.49 -6.60
N ARG A 21 -15.63 2.71 -7.64
CA ARG A 21 -15.64 1.23 -7.56
C ARG A 21 -14.25 0.61 -7.30
N ARG A 22 -13.16 1.18 -7.83
CA ARG A 22 -11.79 0.71 -7.56
C ARG A 22 -11.44 0.95 -6.09
N LEU A 23 -11.67 2.17 -5.61
CA LEU A 23 -11.45 2.52 -4.20
C LEU A 23 -12.29 1.63 -3.27
N THR A 24 -13.58 1.45 -3.56
CA THR A 24 -14.46 0.57 -2.79
C THR A 24 -13.93 -0.87 -2.77
N ALA A 25 -13.48 -1.40 -3.91
CA ALA A 25 -12.94 -2.75 -3.98
C ALA A 25 -11.64 -2.92 -3.17
N LEU A 26 -10.75 -1.91 -3.21
CA LEU A 26 -9.55 -1.87 -2.37
C LEU A 26 -9.92 -1.86 -0.89
N MET A 27 -10.83 -0.97 -0.48
CA MET A 27 -11.25 -0.86 0.92
C MET A 27 -11.97 -2.12 1.42
N CYS A 28 -12.72 -2.81 0.57
CA CYS A 28 -13.26 -4.13 0.89
C CYS A 28 -12.14 -5.16 1.16
N CYS A 29 -11.08 -5.17 0.33
CA CYS A 29 -9.96 -6.09 0.52
C CYS A 29 -9.18 -5.78 1.80
N VAL A 30 -8.94 -4.50 2.11
CA VAL A 30 -8.33 -4.08 3.37
C VAL A 30 -9.18 -4.51 4.56
N SER A 31 -10.51 -4.35 4.49
CA SER A 31 -11.40 -4.83 5.56
C SER A 31 -11.37 -6.33 5.74
N ALA A 32 -11.41 -7.10 4.64
CA ALA A 32 -11.34 -8.54 4.68
C ALA A 32 -9.99 -9.01 5.25
N LEU A 33 -8.89 -8.33 4.90
CA LEU A 33 -7.56 -8.61 5.43
C LEU A 33 -7.50 -8.36 6.95
N LEU A 34 -7.99 -7.21 7.41
CA LEU A 34 -7.96 -6.87 8.84
C LEU A 34 -8.81 -7.82 9.69
N GLN A 35 -9.92 -8.32 9.15
CA GLN A 35 -10.78 -9.31 9.80
C GLN A 35 -10.18 -10.71 9.77
N GLY A 36 -9.75 -11.17 8.59
CA GLY A 36 -9.25 -12.53 8.37
C GLY A 36 -7.79 -12.74 8.78
N ARG A 37 -7.02 -11.65 8.96
CA ARG A 37 -5.59 -11.64 9.35
C ARG A 37 -4.71 -12.54 8.46
N ARG A 38 -5.10 -12.72 7.20
CA ARG A 38 -4.39 -13.56 6.22
C ARG A 38 -4.16 -12.76 4.93
N LEU A 39 -2.92 -12.38 4.69
CA LEU A 39 -2.48 -11.68 3.49
C LEU A 39 -2.19 -12.66 2.35
N THR A 40 -3.21 -13.43 1.97
CA THR A 40 -3.15 -14.29 0.76
C THR A 40 -4.37 -14.01 -0.10
N LEU A 41 -4.26 -14.18 -1.42
CA LEU A 41 -5.37 -13.97 -2.35
C LEU A 41 -6.63 -14.74 -1.91
N THR A 42 -6.47 -16.01 -1.54
CA THR A 42 -7.56 -16.86 -1.05
C THR A 42 -8.03 -16.49 0.35
N GLY A 43 -7.12 -16.10 1.25
CA GLY A 43 -7.43 -15.68 2.61
C GLY A 43 -8.28 -14.42 2.65
N ILE A 44 -7.91 -13.40 1.86
CA ILE A 44 -8.70 -12.17 1.70
C ILE A 44 -10.06 -12.51 1.07
N GLY A 45 -10.07 -13.31 -0.01
CA GLY A 45 -11.31 -13.68 -0.69
C GLY A 45 -12.30 -14.43 0.22
N ARG A 46 -11.82 -15.33 1.08
CA ARG A 46 -12.66 -16.07 2.05
C ARG A 46 -13.15 -15.21 3.21
N SER A 47 -12.44 -14.13 3.52
CA SER A 47 -12.79 -13.19 4.60
C SER A 47 -13.62 -12.01 4.12
N MET A 48 -14.01 -11.99 2.84
CA MET A 48 -14.85 -10.94 2.27
C MET A 48 -16.28 -11.02 2.84
N PRO A 49 -16.85 -9.90 3.29
CA PRO A 49 -18.24 -9.87 3.73
C PRO A 49 -19.19 -10.02 2.54
N GLY A 50 -20.29 -10.73 2.74
CA GLY A 50 -21.39 -10.86 1.76
C GLY A 50 -21.90 -12.29 1.60
N ARG A 51 -22.90 -12.45 0.73
CA ARG A 51 -23.54 -13.75 0.42
C ARG A 51 -22.92 -14.46 -0.79
N ALA A 52 -21.94 -13.85 -1.45
CA ALA A 52 -21.31 -14.44 -2.63
C ALA A 52 -20.50 -15.68 -2.24
N TYR A 53 -20.55 -16.71 -3.10
CA TYR A 53 -19.72 -17.91 -2.87
C TYR A 53 -18.23 -17.55 -2.80
N PRO A 54 -17.43 -18.28 -1.99
CA PRO A 54 -15.99 -18.03 -1.83
C PRO A 54 -15.24 -17.92 -3.17
N LYS A 55 -15.57 -18.76 -4.16
CA LYS A 55 -14.95 -18.70 -5.51
C LYS A 55 -15.10 -17.33 -6.18
N HIS A 56 -16.24 -16.66 -6.01
CA HIS A 56 -16.50 -15.36 -6.61
C HIS A 56 -15.77 -14.24 -5.86
N ALA A 57 -15.72 -14.32 -4.53
CA ALA A 57 -14.98 -13.37 -3.71
C ALA A 57 -13.46 -13.47 -3.94
N ILE A 58 -12.92 -14.70 -4.06
CA ILE A 58 -11.53 -14.97 -4.46
C ILE A 58 -11.24 -14.36 -5.83
N LYS A 59 -12.11 -14.59 -6.83
CA LYS A 59 -11.95 -13.99 -8.17
C LYS A 59 -12.06 -12.47 -8.16
N ARG A 60 -12.79 -11.88 -7.21
CA ARG A 60 -12.85 -10.41 -7.03
C ARG A 60 -11.51 -9.86 -6.54
N VAL A 61 -10.86 -10.53 -5.58
CA VAL A 61 -9.52 -10.15 -5.09
C VAL A 61 -8.49 -10.31 -6.20
N ASP A 62 -8.52 -11.43 -6.91
CA ASP A 62 -7.65 -11.71 -8.06
C ASP A 62 -7.73 -10.58 -9.12
N ARG A 63 -8.95 -10.20 -9.55
CA ARG A 63 -9.16 -9.09 -10.48
C ARG A 63 -8.67 -7.74 -9.94
N LEU A 64 -8.75 -7.50 -8.63
CA LEU A 64 -8.23 -6.27 -8.04
C LEU A 64 -6.70 -6.25 -8.11
N LEU A 65 -6.05 -7.36 -7.77
CA LEU A 65 -4.58 -7.48 -7.83
C LEU A 65 -4.04 -7.36 -9.26
N GLY A 66 -4.81 -7.80 -10.26
CA GLY A 66 -4.49 -7.62 -11.68
C GLY A 66 -4.91 -6.27 -12.29
N ASN A 67 -5.48 -5.34 -11.50
CA ASN A 67 -6.02 -4.10 -12.05
C ASN A 67 -4.92 -3.09 -12.38
N VAL A 68 -4.59 -2.94 -13.67
CA VAL A 68 -3.53 -2.04 -14.15
C VAL A 68 -3.77 -0.57 -13.81
N HIS A 69 -5.02 -0.12 -13.79
CA HIS A 69 -5.35 1.25 -13.41
C HIS A 69 -5.06 1.50 -11.92
N LEU A 70 -5.39 0.54 -11.05
CA LEU A 70 -5.06 0.64 -9.62
C LEU A 70 -3.54 0.68 -9.41
N HIS A 71 -2.77 -0.10 -10.17
CA HIS A 71 -1.30 -0.06 -10.11
C HIS A 71 -0.73 1.29 -10.54
N ALA A 72 -1.30 1.90 -11.58
CA ALA A 72 -0.93 3.24 -12.02
C ALA A 72 -1.30 4.32 -10.98
N GLU A 73 -2.41 4.14 -10.27
CA GLU A 73 -2.89 5.05 -9.22
C GLU A 73 -2.16 4.87 -7.88
N ARG A 74 -1.40 3.80 -7.68
CA ARG A 74 -0.72 3.48 -6.42
C ARG A 74 0.09 4.65 -5.82
N PRO A 75 0.85 5.47 -6.59
CA PRO A 75 1.55 6.62 -6.03
C PRO A 75 0.62 7.64 -5.35
N LEU A 76 -0.64 7.78 -5.80
CA LEU A 76 -1.61 8.71 -5.22
C LEU A 76 -1.96 8.32 -3.78
N PHE A 77 -2.12 7.02 -3.50
CA PHE A 77 -2.38 6.53 -2.15
C PHE A 77 -1.21 6.81 -1.21
N TYR A 78 0.02 6.57 -1.68
CA TYR A 78 1.22 6.90 -0.93
C TYR A 78 1.31 8.41 -0.66
N TRP A 79 1.06 9.25 -1.67
CA TRP A 79 1.05 10.70 -1.51
C TRP A 79 0.06 11.14 -0.42
N VAL A 80 -1.20 10.71 -0.47
CA VAL A 80 -2.21 11.07 0.56
C VAL A 80 -1.76 10.67 1.97
N ILE A 81 -1.24 9.45 2.13
CA ILE A 81 -0.75 8.96 3.42
C ILE A 81 0.46 9.80 3.89
N LEU A 82 1.39 10.09 3.00
CA LEU A 82 2.59 10.88 3.30
C LEU A 82 2.26 12.32 3.70
N GLN A 83 1.32 12.96 3.00
CA GLN A 83 0.83 14.29 3.40
C GLN A 83 0.24 14.26 4.82
N ALA A 84 -0.56 13.24 5.13
CA ALA A 84 -1.19 13.10 6.45
C ALA A 84 -0.18 12.79 7.57
N LEU A 85 0.87 11.99 7.29
CA LEU A 85 1.86 11.59 8.29
C LEU A 85 2.98 12.60 8.48
N LEU A 86 3.44 13.24 7.40
CA LEU A 86 4.66 14.04 7.40
C LEU A 86 4.42 15.53 7.13
N GLY A 87 3.21 15.94 6.73
CA GLY A 87 2.93 17.32 6.31
C GLY A 87 3.19 18.38 7.38
N SER A 88 3.16 18.02 8.66
CA SER A 88 3.47 18.93 9.77
C SER A 88 4.93 18.85 10.25
N LEU A 89 5.73 17.93 9.72
CA LEU A 89 7.10 17.70 10.15
C LEU A 89 8.07 18.48 9.28
N LYS A 90 8.82 19.42 9.88
CA LYS A 90 9.85 20.20 9.17
C LYS A 90 10.99 19.33 8.63
N HIS A 91 11.42 18.34 9.40
CA HIS A 91 12.56 17.47 9.07
C HIS A 91 12.22 16.00 9.37
N PRO A 92 11.45 15.32 8.49
CA PRO A 92 11.09 13.92 8.70
C PRO A 92 12.32 13.01 8.53
N LEU A 93 12.58 12.15 9.53
CA LEU A 93 13.59 11.09 9.42
C LEU A 93 13.00 9.89 8.68
N ILE A 94 13.56 9.57 7.52
CA ILE A 94 13.16 8.42 6.71
C ILE A 94 14.31 7.40 6.69
N LEU A 95 14.03 6.21 7.20
CA LEU A 95 14.94 5.07 7.19
C LEU A 95 14.70 4.27 5.91
N VAL A 96 15.77 3.91 5.22
CA VAL A 96 15.71 3.11 3.99
C VAL A 96 16.55 1.85 4.17
N ASP A 97 15.94 0.70 3.93
CA ASP A 97 16.61 -0.59 4.10
C ASP A 97 16.11 -1.64 3.08
N TRP A 98 16.94 -2.65 2.88
CA TRP A 98 16.65 -3.84 2.07
C TRP A 98 16.17 -4.99 2.96
N SER A 99 15.27 -5.81 2.46
CA SER A 99 14.91 -7.07 3.12
C SER A 99 14.60 -8.15 2.07
N ARG A 100 15.09 -9.36 2.30
CA ARG A 100 14.76 -10.52 1.45
C ARG A 100 13.35 -11.02 1.79
N ILE A 101 12.51 -11.27 0.77
CA ILE A 101 11.11 -11.68 0.96
C ILE A 101 10.77 -13.07 0.43
N ASP A 102 11.70 -13.73 -0.25
CA ASP A 102 11.54 -15.11 -0.72
C ASP A 102 12.70 -16.00 -0.29
N ALA A 103 12.42 -17.28 -0.03
CA ALA A 103 13.43 -18.26 0.33
C ALA A 103 14.52 -18.46 -0.76
N PRO A 104 14.17 -18.44 -2.07
CA PRO A 104 15.16 -18.52 -3.14
C PRO A 104 16.08 -17.28 -3.28
N GLY A 105 15.76 -16.15 -2.63
CA GLY A 105 16.54 -14.92 -2.73
C GLY A 105 16.47 -14.25 -4.11
N LYS A 106 15.33 -14.36 -4.79
CA LYS A 106 15.07 -13.71 -6.08
C LYS A 106 14.21 -12.46 -5.93
N ALA A 107 13.73 -12.16 -4.72
CA ALA A 107 12.90 -11.02 -4.43
C ALA A 107 13.38 -10.32 -3.15
N PHE A 108 13.71 -9.04 -3.31
CA PHE A 108 14.13 -8.13 -2.26
C PHE A 108 13.17 -6.96 -2.23
N VAL A 109 12.68 -6.61 -1.04
CA VAL A 109 11.95 -5.36 -0.84
C VAL A 109 12.94 -4.27 -0.46
N LEU A 110 12.90 -3.16 -1.19
CA LEU A 110 13.49 -1.90 -0.78
C LEU A 110 12.39 -1.06 -0.15
N ARG A 111 12.54 -0.74 1.14
CA ARG A 111 11.52 -0.09 1.95
C ARG A 111 12.03 1.24 2.48
N ALA A 112 11.21 2.27 2.34
CA ALA A 112 11.32 3.51 3.10
C ALA A 112 10.30 3.49 4.24
N ALA A 113 10.73 3.85 5.45
CA ALA A 113 9.91 3.83 6.65
C ALA A 113 10.23 4.99 7.58
N ILE A 114 9.27 5.40 8.38
CA ILE A 114 9.46 6.39 9.45
C ILE A 114 9.42 5.73 10.81
N PRO A 115 10.24 6.17 11.78
CA PRO A 115 10.10 5.75 13.16
C PRO A 115 8.88 6.45 13.78
N LEU A 116 7.83 5.70 14.07
CA LEU A 116 6.59 6.21 14.67
C LEU A 116 6.28 5.41 15.93
N ALA A 117 6.26 6.07 17.09
CA ALA A 117 5.97 5.46 18.39
C ALA A 117 6.80 4.19 18.68
N GLY A 118 8.11 4.24 18.38
CA GLY A 118 9.03 3.11 18.59
C GLY A 118 8.87 1.97 17.59
N ARG A 119 8.08 2.14 16.53
CA ARG A 119 7.89 1.15 15.47
C ARG A 119 8.32 1.72 14.12
N SER A 120 8.80 0.84 13.24
CA SER A 120 9.02 1.17 11.84
C SER A 120 7.68 1.16 11.11
N PHE A 121 7.28 2.30 10.56
CA PHE A 121 6.07 2.43 9.75
C PHE A 121 6.46 2.57 8.28
N PRO A 122 6.24 1.53 7.44
CA PRO A 122 6.56 1.59 6.01
C PRO A 122 5.73 2.67 5.32
N ILE A 123 6.40 3.59 4.63
CA ILE A 123 5.76 4.66 3.87
C ILE A 123 5.89 4.47 2.36
N TYR A 124 6.82 3.63 1.91
CA TYR A 124 6.94 3.23 0.51
C TYR A 124 7.74 1.94 0.37
N GLU A 125 7.32 1.09 -0.55
CA GLU A 125 7.96 -0.21 -0.81
C GLU A 125 8.01 -0.53 -2.30
N ARG A 126 9.12 -1.12 -2.73
CA ARG A 126 9.31 -1.68 -4.08
C ARG A 126 10.00 -3.04 -3.99
N ILE A 127 9.58 -3.97 -4.84
CA ILE A 127 10.22 -5.28 -4.96
C ILE A 127 11.15 -5.26 -6.16
N HIS A 128 12.34 -5.82 -5.98
CA HIS A 128 13.40 -5.93 -6.97
C HIS A 128 14.02 -7.33 -6.95
N GLU A 129 14.67 -7.71 -8.03
CA GLU A 129 15.31 -9.01 -8.20
C GLU A 129 16.68 -9.13 -7.50
N ARG A 130 17.25 -8.01 -7.06
CA ARG A 130 18.51 -7.94 -6.31
C ARG A 130 18.54 -6.73 -5.37
N GLU A 131 19.26 -6.87 -4.26
CA GLU A 131 19.53 -5.78 -3.32
C GLU A 131 20.74 -4.94 -3.72
N SER A 132 20.98 -3.87 -2.96
CA SER A 132 22.19 -3.02 -3.05
C SER A 132 22.48 -2.45 -4.45
N CYS A 133 21.46 -2.31 -5.30
CA CYS A 133 21.60 -1.73 -6.63
C CYS A 133 21.40 -0.19 -6.57
N PRO A 134 22.40 0.62 -6.95
CA PRO A 134 22.30 2.09 -6.92
C PRO A 134 21.15 2.65 -7.78
N LYS A 135 20.82 1.96 -8.88
CA LYS A 135 19.68 2.32 -9.74
C LYS A 135 18.35 2.26 -8.98
N TYR A 136 18.14 1.22 -8.17
CA TYR A 136 16.90 1.04 -7.40
C TYR A 136 16.80 2.02 -6.25
N GLN A 137 17.91 2.30 -5.58
CA GLN A 137 17.98 3.36 -4.57
C GLN A 137 17.65 4.73 -5.18
N LYS A 138 18.24 5.08 -6.32
CA LYS A 138 17.93 6.33 -7.03
C LYS A 138 16.46 6.43 -7.42
N GLN A 139 15.86 5.35 -7.94
CA GLN A 139 14.43 5.30 -8.26
C GLN A 139 13.54 5.47 -7.03
N LEU A 140 13.91 4.89 -5.89
CA LEU A 140 13.19 5.11 -4.64
C LEU A 140 13.27 6.58 -4.21
N LEU A 141 14.45 7.18 -4.23
CA LEU A 141 14.62 8.59 -3.85
C LEU A 141 13.82 9.52 -4.77
N GLN A 142 13.82 9.26 -6.08
CA GLN A 142 13.00 9.99 -7.04
C GLN A 142 11.49 9.83 -6.75
N ALA A 143 11.05 8.62 -6.42
CA ALA A 143 9.65 8.37 -6.06
C ALA A 143 9.26 9.12 -4.77
N LEU A 144 10.11 9.07 -3.73
CA LEU A 144 9.88 9.82 -2.49
C LEU A 144 9.83 11.32 -2.73
N ALA A 145 10.75 11.88 -3.53
CA ALA A 145 10.77 13.31 -3.86
C ALA A 145 9.47 13.79 -4.52
N LEU A 146 8.79 12.92 -5.28
CA LEU A 146 7.49 13.24 -5.89
C LEU A 146 6.31 13.16 -4.92
N MET A 147 6.43 12.41 -3.82
CA MET A 147 5.29 12.11 -2.94
C MET A 147 5.37 12.78 -1.56
N LEU A 148 6.58 13.14 -1.12
CA LEU A 148 6.78 13.81 0.16
C LEU A 148 6.17 15.22 0.12
N PRO A 149 5.63 15.71 1.25
CA PRO A 149 5.19 17.11 1.36
C PRO A 149 6.35 18.05 1.08
N THR A 150 6.07 19.14 0.37
CA THR A 150 6.96 20.30 0.29
C THR A 150 7.01 20.96 1.66
N GLY A 151 8.13 20.82 2.36
CA GLY A 151 8.44 21.59 3.56
C GLY A 151 8.99 22.97 3.24
#